data_AF-A0A5C7FFN3-F1
#
_entry.id   AF-A0A5C7FFN3-F1
#
_cell.length_a   1.000
_cell.length_b   1.000
_cell.length_c   1.000
_cell.angle_alpha   90.00
_cell.angle_beta   90.00
_cell.angle_gamma   90.00
#
_symmetry.space_group_name_H-M   'P 1'
#
loop_
_entity.id
_entity.type
_entity.pdbx_description
1 polymer ?
#
loop_
_entity_poly.entity_id
_entity_poly.type
_entity_poly.pdbx_seq_one_letter_code
_entity_poly.pdbx_strand_id
1 'polypeptide(L)'
;MRQHYLLHSTRYQLIFALPSNEPSTQMTLLQKLSFFTAAAMICLFSACDVETEFLTGNNVQLRFSIDTVAFDTVFVARGSATQRMKVYNDGEQPIKIDRVRVEGRTGVNFIFNIDGTRGPEAEDIVIWGEDSIFLFVEVEVDPTEPENTSPFIAEDRLLFETGDIQDEVVLLAYGQNANYLNGFNRGQFGGIDARNCDSEGFFTLPTDLPTVIYGSLIVDECTLRALAGTKVYFHGGVQRNDQFAGTGFFNDGLILTTATGSVEFLGTLEEPVILRTDRLEPRFEQDPAKYRGLVLGAGSRDNRLEYTQLLNAIVGITIDSAAEVTIENSVIAYSGGSAISAYQSEVTLRNSVLHDNFGNAIQFVKGGTLEMEHTTIANYGVDASALALTNFSCDDSGNNCVFAPMTARVRNSIISGSRGSELIFLDIFEGSEPSQWNVLFNNSVVRTDQPFLDSQNGIFSDFYENICRNCHNLEFSDPLFVALDQDDYQLDSLSVARDLGAFLPSLPTDILGVERDLSTPDAGAYERVDQ
;
A
#
# COMPACT_ATOMS: atom_id res chain seq x y z
N MET A 1 19.81 -13.66 26.22
CA MET A 1 19.12 -14.47 27.25
C MET A 1 18.00 -15.24 26.55
N ARG A 2 17.93 -16.58 26.72
CA ARG A 2 17.07 -17.59 26.02
C ARG A 2 17.44 -17.85 24.53
N GLN A 3 18.39 -18.74 24.23
CA GLN A 3 18.42 -20.24 24.23
C GLN A 3 17.49 -20.93 23.21
N HIS A 4 18.16 -21.50 22.21
CA HIS A 4 17.65 -22.32 21.11
C HIS A 4 17.18 -23.72 21.55
N TYR A 5 16.19 -24.21 20.80
CA TYR A 5 15.67 -25.57 20.76
C TYR A 5 16.73 -26.59 20.31
N LEU A 6 16.81 -27.73 21.01
CA LEU A 6 17.48 -28.95 20.55
C LEU A 6 16.55 -30.13 20.81
N LEU A 7 16.17 -30.81 19.72
CA LEU A 7 15.43 -32.07 19.71
C LEU A 7 16.25 -33.18 20.36
N HIS A 8 15.65 -33.90 21.30
CA HIS A 8 16.13 -35.23 21.71
C HIS A 8 14.97 -36.22 21.72
N SER A 9 15.04 -37.19 20.80
CA SER A 9 14.20 -38.38 20.81
C SER A 9 14.66 -39.32 21.92
N THR A 10 13.74 -39.79 22.78
CA THR A 10 14.04 -40.83 23.76
C THR A 10 13.09 -42.00 23.54
N ARG A 11 13.62 -43.07 22.92
CA ARG A 11 13.02 -44.41 22.91
C ARG A 11 13.17 -45.02 24.29
N TYR A 12 12.08 -45.34 24.96
CA TYR A 12 12.10 -46.20 26.15
C TYR A 12 12.00 -47.68 25.72
N GLN A 13 13.12 -48.39 25.80
CA GLN A 13 13.19 -49.85 25.80
C GLN A 13 12.87 -50.36 27.21
N LEU A 14 11.80 -51.14 27.36
CA LEU A 14 11.55 -51.95 28.56
C LEU A 14 12.39 -53.22 28.49
N ILE A 15 13.37 -53.34 29.40
CA ILE A 15 14.11 -54.56 29.69
C ILE A 15 13.40 -55.27 30.85
N PHE A 16 12.96 -56.51 30.63
CA PHE A 16 12.47 -57.41 31.67
C PHE A 16 13.64 -58.00 32.45
N ALA A 17 13.68 -57.79 33.77
CA ALA A 17 14.52 -58.54 34.70
C ALA A 17 13.62 -59.41 35.60
N LEU A 18 13.86 -60.72 35.58
CA LEU A 18 13.14 -61.73 36.37
C LEU A 18 13.66 -61.76 37.83
N PRO A 19 12.79 -61.86 38.85
CA PRO A 19 13.19 -62.16 40.22
C PRO A 19 13.07 -63.65 40.55
N SER A 20 13.93 -64.13 41.44
CA SER A 20 14.01 -65.50 41.95
C SER A 20 13.27 -65.71 43.27
N ASN A 21 12.61 -66.88 43.35
CA ASN A 21 12.31 -67.74 44.51
C ASN A 21 11.40 -67.26 45.67
N GLU A 22 10.11 -67.59 45.50
CA GLU A 22 9.20 -68.39 46.38
C GLU A 22 8.89 -68.02 47.86
N PRO A 23 7.77 -68.50 48.47
CA PRO A 23 6.61 -69.22 47.91
C PRO A 23 5.20 -68.77 48.39
N SER A 24 4.20 -69.40 47.76
CA SER A 24 2.85 -69.74 48.26
C SER A 24 1.77 -68.64 48.41
N THR A 25 1.24 -68.19 47.27
CA THR A 25 -0.18 -68.45 46.93
C THR A 25 -0.33 -68.30 45.41
N GLN A 26 -0.34 -69.42 44.68
CA GLN A 26 -0.57 -69.36 43.24
C GLN A 26 -2.03 -68.96 42.98
N MET A 27 -2.25 -67.67 42.65
CA MET A 27 -3.50 -67.26 42.01
C MET A 27 -3.65 -68.08 40.74
N THR A 28 -4.71 -68.87 40.66
CA THR A 28 -4.99 -69.73 39.51
C THR A 28 -5.19 -68.87 38.25
N LEU A 29 -4.93 -69.43 37.06
CA LEU A 29 -5.10 -68.73 35.78
C LEU A 29 -6.49 -68.08 35.66
N LEU A 30 -7.52 -68.72 36.25
CA LEU A 30 -8.87 -68.17 36.36
C LEU A 30 -8.89 -66.85 37.14
N GLN A 31 -8.26 -66.76 38.31
CA GLN A 31 -8.30 -65.56 39.16
C GLN A 31 -7.60 -64.36 38.52
N LYS A 32 -6.51 -64.59 37.76
CA LYS A 32 -5.86 -63.52 36.98
C LYS A 32 -6.76 -63.07 35.83
N LEU A 33 -7.45 -64.00 35.16
CA LEU A 33 -8.40 -63.67 34.12
C LEU A 33 -9.60 -62.91 34.68
N SER A 34 -10.10 -63.28 35.87
CA SER A 34 -11.18 -62.57 36.57
C SER A 34 -10.80 -61.15 36.99
N PHE A 35 -9.56 -60.94 37.45
CA PHE A 35 -9.08 -59.60 37.79
C PHE A 35 -8.90 -58.73 36.54
N PHE A 36 -8.39 -59.30 35.44
CA PHE A 36 -8.20 -58.58 34.19
C PHE A 36 -9.55 -58.25 33.52
N THR A 37 -10.52 -59.17 33.57
CA THR A 37 -11.88 -58.88 33.09
C THR A 37 -12.59 -57.88 34.00
N ALA A 38 -12.45 -57.95 35.32
CA ALA A 38 -13.03 -56.96 36.23
C ALA A 38 -12.40 -55.57 36.04
N ALA A 39 -11.08 -55.47 35.86
CA ALA A 39 -10.40 -54.20 35.58
C ALA A 39 -10.78 -53.64 34.20
N ALA A 40 -10.86 -54.49 33.17
CA ALA A 40 -11.35 -54.08 31.85
C ALA A 40 -12.82 -53.65 31.89
N MET A 41 -13.66 -54.30 32.71
CA MET A 41 -15.05 -53.94 32.89
C MET A 41 -15.21 -52.62 33.63
N ILE A 42 -14.38 -52.34 34.64
CA ILE A 42 -14.35 -51.04 35.34
C ILE A 42 -13.90 -49.91 34.41
N CYS A 43 -12.90 -50.13 33.56
CA CYS A 43 -12.48 -49.15 32.55
C CYS A 43 -13.57 -48.88 31.49
N LEU A 44 -14.43 -49.87 31.20
CA LEU A 44 -15.58 -49.70 30.29
C LEU A 44 -16.74 -48.91 30.93
N PHE A 45 -16.79 -48.80 32.28
CA PHE A 45 -17.82 -48.01 32.99
C PHE A 45 -17.35 -46.60 33.39
N SER A 46 -16.07 -46.26 33.26
CA SER A 46 -15.54 -44.91 33.50
C SER A 46 -15.56 -43.97 32.29
N ALA A 47 -16.06 -44.43 31.15
CA ALA A 47 -16.40 -43.57 30.01
C ALA A 47 -17.81 -42.96 30.24
N CYS A 48 -17.94 -42.12 31.27
CA CYS A 48 -19.05 -41.16 31.33
C CYS A 48 -18.69 -40.05 30.35
N ASP A 49 -19.27 -40.10 29.16
CA ASP A 49 -19.42 -38.90 28.34
C ASP A 49 -20.34 -37.96 29.14
N VAL A 50 -19.83 -36.79 29.52
CA VAL A 50 -20.69 -35.79 30.15
C VAL A 50 -21.55 -35.27 29.00
N GLU A 51 -22.78 -35.77 28.89
CA GLU A 51 -23.75 -35.24 27.93
C GLU A 51 -23.82 -33.73 28.15
N THR A 52 -23.17 -33.00 27.26
CA THR A 52 -23.11 -31.55 27.34
C THR A 52 -24.47 -31.07 26.85
N GLU A 53 -25.30 -30.57 27.75
CA GLU A 53 -26.58 -30.00 27.38
C GLU A 53 -26.34 -28.67 26.65
N PHE A 54 -26.61 -28.68 25.34
CA PHE A 54 -26.60 -27.48 24.54
C PHE A 54 -27.94 -26.75 24.67
N LEU A 55 -27.88 -25.44 24.91
CA LEU A 55 -29.03 -24.59 24.76
C LEU A 55 -29.38 -24.54 23.26
N THR A 56 -30.60 -24.97 22.93
CA THR A 56 -31.13 -25.07 21.56
C THR A 56 -32.47 -24.36 21.46
N GLY A 57 -32.90 -24.08 20.23
CA GLY A 57 -34.19 -23.47 19.95
C GLY A 57 -34.31 -22.01 20.42
N ASN A 58 -35.52 -21.58 20.76
CA ASN A 58 -35.89 -20.17 20.90
C ASN A 58 -35.25 -19.43 22.10
N ASN A 59 -34.41 -20.10 22.89
CA ASN A 59 -33.70 -19.48 24.00
C ASN A 59 -32.26 -19.06 23.63
N VAL A 60 -31.78 -19.42 22.44
CA VAL A 60 -30.47 -19.01 21.95
C VAL A 60 -30.49 -17.51 21.64
N GLN A 61 -29.47 -16.79 22.11
CA GLN A 61 -29.27 -15.37 21.81
C GLN A 61 -27.87 -15.19 21.25
N LEU A 62 -27.80 -14.77 19.99
CA LEU A 62 -26.54 -14.47 19.32
C LEU A 62 -26.26 -12.97 19.35
N ARG A 63 -24.98 -12.62 19.52
CA ARG A 63 -24.50 -11.26 19.26
C ARG A 63 -23.45 -11.30 18.16
N PHE A 64 -23.51 -10.35 17.24
CA PHE A 64 -22.56 -10.25 16.14
C PHE A 64 -21.59 -9.09 16.38
N SER A 65 -20.35 -9.21 15.90
CA SER A 65 -19.39 -8.09 15.96
C SER A 65 -19.77 -6.92 15.05
N ILE A 66 -20.53 -7.20 13.99
CA ILE A 66 -21.04 -6.26 12.97
C ILE A 66 -22.40 -6.78 12.49
N ASP A 67 -23.26 -5.87 12.05
CA ASP A 67 -24.59 -6.18 11.49
C ASP A 67 -24.57 -6.31 9.96
N THR A 68 -23.56 -5.73 9.31
CA THR A 68 -23.35 -5.75 7.86
C THR A 68 -21.91 -6.11 7.52
N VAL A 69 -21.72 -7.16 6.74
CA VAL A 69 -20.45 -7.53 6.10
C VAL A 69 -20.43 -6.87 4.72
N ALA A 70 -19.78 -5.70 4.63
CA ALA A 70 -19.62 -4.98 3.38
C ALA A 70 -18.32 -5.40 2.65
N PHE A 71 -18.47 -5.69 1.36
CA PHE A 71 -17.43 -6.00 0.41
C PHE A 71 -17.38 -4.90 -0.63
N ASP A 72 -16.35 -4.08 -0.54
CA ASP A 72 -16.05 -3.11 -1.57
C ASP A 72 -15.27 -3.83 -2.69
N THR A 73 -15.97 -4.70 -3.43
CA THR A 73 -15.39 -5.52 -4.51
C THR A 73 -15.27 -4.71 -5.80
N VAL A 74 -14.77 -3.49 -5.67
CA VAL A 74 -14.92 -2.42 -6.66
C VAL A 74 -14.41 -2.82 -8.04
N PHE A 75 -13.41 -3.69 -8.14
CA PHE A 75 -12.77 -4.00 -9.43
C PHE A 75 -12.35 -5.45 -9.61
N VAL A 76 -12.98 -6.38 -8.89
CA VAL A 76 -12.47 -7.75 -8.85
C VAL A 76 -13.18 -8.59 -9.91
N ALA A 77 -12.56 -8.81 -11.07
CA ALA A 77 -12.93 -9.98 -11.88
C ALA A 77 -12.03 -11.16 -11.49
N ARG A 78 -12.67 -12.24 -11.01
CA ARG A 78 -12.06 -13.49 -10.54
C ARG A 78 -11.06 -13.33 -9.39
N GLY A 79 -11.47 -12.63 -8.35
CA GLY A 79 -10.78 -12.61 -7.07
C GLY A 79 -11.83 -12.52 -5.98
N SER A 80 -11.56 -13.21 -4.88
CA SER A 80 -12.49 -13.21 -3.78
C SER A 80 -12.09 -12.20 -2.72
N ALA A 81 -13.03 -11.35 -2.31
CA ALA A 81 -12.84 -10.50 -1.15
C ALA A 81 -13.27 -11.28 0.08
N THR A 82 -12.38 -11.42 1.07
CA THR A 82 -12.71 -12.06 2.34
C THR A 82 -12.82 -11.02 3.46
N GLN A 83 -13.97 -11.01 4.13
CA GLN A 83 -14.18 -10.27 5.37
C GLN A 83 -14.28 -11.23 6.54
N ARG A 84 -13.92 -10.76 7.73
CA ARG A 84 -14.01 -11.55 8.97
C ARG A 84 -14.95 -10.88 9.96
N MET A 85 -15.69 -11.69 10.69
CA MET A 85 -16.49 -11.26 11.82
C MET A 85 -16.47 -12.32 12.92
N LYS A 86 -17.04 -11.97 14.08
CA LYS A 86 -17.24 -12.89 15.20
C LYS A 86 -18.72 -13.02 15.53
N VAL A 87 -19.11 -14.23 15.90
CA VAL A 87 -20.41 -14.56 16.48
C VAL A 87 -20.18 -14.94 17.94
N TYR A 88 -20.93 -14.33 18.85
CA TYR A 88 -20.73 -14.46 20.29
C TYR A 88 -21.90 -15.19 20.94
N ASN A 89 -21.56 -16.02 21.92
CA ASN A 89 -22.47 -16.51 22.94
C ASN A 89 -22.10 -15.84 24.26
N ASP A 90 -22.86 -14.81 24.66
CA ASP A 90 -22.62 -14.11 25.92
C ASP A 90 -23.18 -14.88 27.14
N GLY A 91 -23.90 -16.00 26.92
CA GLY A 91 -24.45 -16.84 27.97
C GLY A 91 -23.44 -17.86 28.52
N GLU A 92 -23.65 -18.32 29.76
CA GLU A 92 -22.78 -19.31 30.41
C GLU A 92 -22.92 -20.73 29.83
N GLN A 93 -24.07 -21.04 29.21
CA GLN A 93 -24.34 -22.36 28.64
C GLN A 93 -23.87 -22.44 27.18
N PRO A 94 -23.30 -23.58 26.73
CA PRO A 94 -22.96 -23.75 25.33
C PRO A 94 -24.24 -23.76 24.49
N ILE A 95 -24.22 -23.07 23.36
CA ILE A 95 -25.34 -22.99 22.43
C ILE A 95 -25.05 -23.83 21.19
N LYS A 96 -26.11 -24.31 20.54
CA LYS A 96 -26.02 -24.96 19.24
C LYS A 96 -26.94 -24.25 18.25
N ILE A 97 -26.33 -23.76 17.17
CA ILE A 97 -27.00 -23.16 16.03
C ILE A 97 -27.37 -24.31 15.09
N ASP A 98 -28.64 -24.43 14.75
CA ASP A 98 -29.14 -25.55 13.95
C ASP A 98 -28.56 -25.44 12.53
N ARG A 99 -28.58 -24.23 11.97
CA ARG A 99 -28.17 -24.00 10.58
C ARG A 99 -27.70 -22.58 10.33
N VAL A 100 -26.62 -22.45 9.58
CA VAL A 100 -26.10 -21.20 9.04
C VAL A 100 -26.06 -21.32 7.52
N ARG A 101 -26.63 -20.35 6.80
CA ARG A 101 -26.66 -20.39 5.33
C ARG A 101 -26.72 -19.01 4.71
N VAL A 102 -26.26 -18.92 3.46
CA VAL A 102 -26.55 -17.75 2.61
C VAL A 102 -27.95 -17.89 2.04
N GLU A 103 -28.69 -16.78 1.98
CA GLU A 103 -30.06 -16.78 1.47
C GLU A 103 -30.12 -16.94 -0.06
N GLY A 104 -29.16 -16.36 -0.78
CA GLY A 104 -28.90 -16.63 -2.19
C GLY A 104 -29.88 -15.93 -3.15
N ARG A 105 -30.27 -14.69 -2.83
CA ARG A 105 -31.28 -13.93 -3.59
C ARG A 105 -30.70 -13.11 -4.74
N THR A 106 -29.38 -12.92 -4.79
CA THR A 106 -28.73 -11.88 -5.60
C THR A 106 -28.07 -12.36 -6.89
N GLY A 107 -27.93 -13.68 -7.10
CA GLY A 107 -27.15 -14.23 -8.21
C GLY A 107 -25.63 -14.22 -7.98
N VAL A 108 -25.15 -13.45 -6.98
CA VAL A 108 -23.76 -13.41 -6.53
C VAL A 108 -23.51 -14.52 -5.52
N ASN A 109 -22.39 -15.23 -5.68
CA ASN A 109 -22.04 -16.34 -4.81
C ASN A 109 -21.25 -15.86 -3.58
N PHE A 110 -21.93 -15.79 -2.43
CA PHE A 110 -21.26 -15.65 -1.14
C PHE A 110 -20.94 -17.03 -0.56
N ILE A 111 -19.69 -17.25 -0.20
CA ILE A 111 -19.21 -18.45 0.49
C ILE A 111 -18.76 -18.02 1.88
N PHE A 112 -19.10 -18.77 2.93
CA PHE A 112 -18.54 -18.52 4.25
C PHE A 112 -17.75 -19.71 4.78
N ASN A 113 -16.92 -19.45 5.79
CA ASN A 113 -16.32 -20.44 6.66
C ASN A 113 -16.63 -20.05 8.10
N ILE A 114 -17.33 -20.91 8.83
CA ILE A 114 -17.69 -20.71 10.23
C ILE A 114 -17.00 -21.79 11.07
N ASP A 115 -16.06 -21.36 11.92
CA ASP A 115 -15.24 -22.23 12.78
C ASP A 115 -14.66 -23.48 12.06
N GLY A 116 -14.17 -23.30 10.83
CA GLY A 116 -13.60 -24.37 10.01
C GLY A 116 -14.59 -25.06 9.07
N THR A 117 -15.90 -24.89 9.26
CA THR A 117 -16.93 -25.46 8.38
C THR A 117 -17.23 -24.52 7.22
N ARG A 118 -17.02 -24.98 5.98
CA ARG A 118 -17.28 -24.19 4.77
C ARG A 118 -18.75 -24.32 4.33
N GLY A 119 -19.36 -23.20 3.95
CA GLY A 119 -20.71 -23.11 3.40
C GLY A 119 -20.83 -23.69 1.97
N PRO A 120 -21.97 -23.50 1.28
CA PRO A 120 -22.98 -22.43 1.47
C PRO A 120 -24.00 -22.68 2.59
N GLU A 121 -23.90 -23.83 3.25
CA GLU A 121 -24.71 -24.21 4.39
C GLU A 121 -23.83 -24.96 5.40
N ALA A 122 -24.01 -24.67 6.68
CA ALA A 122 -23.33 -25.35 7.78
C ALA A 122 -24.36 -25.64 8.87
N GLU A 123 -24.38 -26.87 9.37
CA GLU A 123 -25.33 -27.32 10.38
C GLU A 123 -24.62 -27.55 11.72
N ASP A 124 -25.39 -27.53 12.80
CA ASP A 124 -24.94 -27.99 14.12
C ASP A 124 -23.70 -27.24 14.67
N ILE A 125 -23.66 -25.92 14.49
CA ILE A 125 -22.54 -25.08 14.92
C ILE A 125 -22.62 -24.82 16.42
N VAL A 126 -21.54 -25.15 17.14
CA VAL A 126 -21.46 -24.99 18.59
C VAL A 126 -20.65 -23.75 18.95
N ILE A 127 -21.18 -22.95 19.88
CA ILE A 127 -20.42 -21.88 20.53
C ILE A 127 -20.44 -22.14 22.03
N TRP A 128 -19.26 -22.26 22.64
CA TRP A 128 -19.15 -22.48 24.07
C TRP A 128 -19.65 -21.28 24.87
N GLY A 129 -19.94 -21.51 26.16
CA GLY A 129 -20.37 -20.44 27.06
C GLY A 129 -19.31 -19.35 27.18
N GLU A 130 -19.75 -18.09 27.15
CA GLU A 130 -18.90 -16.90 27.19
C GLU A 130 -17.80 -16.85 26.10
N ASP A 131 -18.04 -17.51 24.96
CA ASP A 131 -17.06 -17.63 23.88
C ASP A 131 -17.56 -17.04 22.55
N SER A 132 -16.66 -17.01 21.56
CA SER A 132 -16.94 -16.54 20.21
C SER A 132 -16.28 -17.43 19.18
N ILE A 133 -16.93 -17.58 18.03
CA ILE A 133 -16.36 -18.23 16.86
C ILE A 133 -16.03 -17.22 15.76
N PHE A 134 -15.04 -17.56 14.93
CA PHE A 134 -14.72 -16.79 13.74
C PHE A 134 -15.60 -17.19 12.57
N LEU A 135 -16.05 -16.18 11.84
CA LEU A 135 -16.74 -16.34 10.58
C LEU A 135 -16.03 -15.51 9.51
N PHE A 136 -15.61 -16.18 8.44
CA PHE A 136 -15.04 -15.57 7.26
C PHE A 136 -16.07 -15.63 6.16
N VAL A 137 -16.40 -14.51 5.54
CA VAL A 137 -17.27 -14.48 4.36
C VAL A 137 -16.45 -14.04 3.18
N GLU A 138 -16.62 -14.73 2.08
CA GLU A 138 -15.94 -14.60 0.82
C GLU A 138 -16.99 -14.34 -0.25
N VAL A 139 -16.77 -13.35 -1.12
CA VAL A 139 -17.65 -13.08 -2.26
C VAL A 139 -16.84 -13.12 -3.55
N GLU A 140 -17.42 -13.71 -4.59
CA GLU A 140 -16.91 -13.68 -5.95
C GLU A 140 -17.92 -12.93 -6.83
N VAL A 141 -17.49 -11.81 -7.41
CA VAL A 141 -18.27 -11.01 -8.34
C VAL A 141 -17.58 -11.09 -9.71
N ASP A 142 -18.34 -11.31 -10.79
CA ASP A 142 -17.82 -11.19 -12.15
C ASP A 142 -18.36 -9.89 -12.77
N PRO A 143 -17.57 -8.80 -12.82
CA PRO A 143 -18.03 -7.51 -13.32
C PRO A 143 -18.28 -7.51 -14.85
N THR A 144 -17.95 -8.60 -15.55
CA THR A 144 -18.21 -8.75 -17.00
C THR A 144 -19.52 -9.47 -17.31
N GLU A 145 -20.13 -10.11 -16.31
CA GLU A 145 -21.42 -10.77 -16.47
C GLU A 145 -22.57 -9.73 -16.56
N PRO A 146 -23.69 -10.06 -17.23
CA PRO A 146 -24.86 -9.19 -17.29
C PRO A 146 -25.36 -8.77 -15.90
N GLU A 147 -25.97 -7.58 -15.80
CA GLU A 147 -26.46 -6.98 -14.55
C GLU A 147 -27.38 -7.89 -13.72
N ASN A 148 -28.11 -8.81 -14.38
CA ASN A 148 -28.97 -9.79 -13.72
C ASN A 148 -28.21 -10.96 -13.05
N THR A 149 -26.91 -11.08 -13.29
CA THR A 149 -26.00 -12.10 -12.74
C THR A 149 -24.94 -11.45 -11.84
N SER A 150 -24.55 -10.22 -12.13
CA SER A 150 -23.57 -9.44 -11.39
C SER A 150 -24.05 -7.98 -11.24
N PRO A 151 -24.89 -7.70 -10.24
CA PRO A 151 -25.44 -6.36 -10.04
C PRO A 151 -24.39 -5.42 -9.46
N PHE A 152 -24.55 -4.12 -9.71
CA PHE A 152 -23.68 -3.07 -9.14
C PHE A 152 -23.61 -3.09 -7.61
N ILE A 153 -24.70 -3.53 -6.99
CA ILE A 153 -24.83 -3.77 -5.56
C ILE A 153 -25.56 -5.10 -5.39
N ALA A 154 -24.93 -6.07 -4.72
CA ALA A 154 -25.53 -7.33 -4.31
C ALA A 154 -25.74 -7.30 -2.79
N GLU A 155 -27.01 -7.22 -2.37
CA GLU A 155 -27.41 -7.33 -0.96
C GLU A 155 -28.05 -8.70 -0.69
N ASP A 156 -27.35 -9.55 0.05
CA ASP A 156 -27.79 -10.89 0.47
C ASP A 156 -27.79 -10.97 2.00
N ARG A 157 -28.17 -12.14 2.54
CA ARG A 157 -28.26 -12.35 3.99
C ARG A 157 -27.58 -13.65 4.38
N LEU A 158 -26.79 -13.59 5.44
CA LEU A 158 -26.33 -14.77 6.15
C LEU A 158 -27.28 -15.02 7.31
N LEU A 159 -27.99 -16.15 7.26
CA LEU A 159 -29.07 -16.50 8.19
C LEU A 159 -28.55 -17.52 9.20
N PHE A 160 -28.85 -17.28 10.48
CA PHE A 160 -28.56 -18.16 11.61
C PHE A 160 -29.88 -18.66 12.18
N GLU A 161 -30.19 -19.94 11.99
CA GLU A 161 -31.45 -20.57 12.37
C GLU A 161 -31.25 -21.36 13.69
N THR A 162 -32.10 -21.09 14.69
CA THR A 162 -32.14 -21.76 16.01
C THR A 162 -33.59 -21.99 16.44
N GLY A 163 -34.10 -23.20 16.22
CA GLY A 163 -35.51 -23.54 16.40
C GLY A 163 -36.40 -22.73 15.46
N ASP A 164 -37.27 -21.90 16.04
CA ASP A 164 -38.15 -20.99 15.30
C ASP A 164 -37.55 -19.57 15.16
N ILE A 165 -36.37 -19.31 15.74
CA ILE A 165 -35.68 -18.02 15.68
C ILE A 165 -34.71 -18.01 14.51
N GLN A 166 -34.67 -16.88 13.80
CA GLN A 166 -33.74 -16.60 12.72
C GLN A 166 -33.10 -15.24 12.96
N ASP A 167 -31.80 -15.22 13.19
CA ASP A 167 -30.97 -14.01 13.19
C ASP A 167 -30.33 -13.82 11.80
N GLU A 168 -30.02 -12.58 11.44
CA GLU A 168 -29.43 -12.27 10.14
C GLU A 168 -28.28 -11.27 10.23
N VAL A 169 -27.31 -11.46 9.33
CA VAL A 169 -26.24 -10.51 9.05
C VAL A 169 -26.33 -10.15 7.58
N VAL A 170 -26.33 -8.85 7.26
CA VAL A 170 -26.42 -8.38 5.88
C VAL A 170 -25.09 -8.61 5.18
N LEU A 171 -25.12 -9.19 3.98
CA LEU A 171 -23.98 -9.32 3.09
C LEU A 171 -24.14 -8.30 1.97
N LEU A 172 -23.21 -7.36 1.84
CA LEU A 172 -23.32 -6.28 0.86
C LEU A 172 -22.07 -6.27 -0.02
N ALA A 173 -22.18 -6.51 -1.32
CA ALA A 173 -21.07 -6.46 -2.25
C ALA A 173 -21.29 -5.41 -3.35
N TYR A 174 -20.27 -4.60 -3.63
CA TYR A 174 -20.28 -3.61 -4.69
C TYR A 174 -19.46 -4.12 -5.89
N GLY A 175 -20.09 -4.37 -7.04
CA GLY A 175 -19.38 -4.70 -8.28
C GLY A 175 -19.39 -3.49 -9.21
N GLN A 176 -18.30 -2.73 -9.33
CA GLN A 176 -18.32 -1.59 -10.24
C GLN A 176 -17.98 -2.02 -11.68
N ASN A 177 -18.79 -1.52 -12.62
CA ASN A 177 -18.46 -1.56 -14.03
C ASN A 177 -17.22 -0.67 -14.27
N ALA A 178 -16.22 -1.20 -14.97
CA ALA A 178 -14.93 -0.55 -15.18
C ALA A 178 -14.28 -1.00 -16.49
N ASN A 179 -13.37 -0.18 -16.99
CA ASN A 179 -12.56 -0.49 -18.17
C ASN A 179 -11.33 -1.28 -17.75
N TYR A 180 -11.29 -2.58 -18.04
CA TYR A 180 -10.17 -3.44 -17.66
C TYR A 180 -9.10 -3.50 -18.76
N LEU A 181 -7.87 -3.14 -18.39
CA LEU A 181 -6.69 -3.30 -19.24
C LEU A 181 -5.88 -4.52 -18.80
N ASN A 182 -5.14 -5.12 -19.74
CA ASN A 182 -4.36 -6.36 -19.59
C ASN A 182 -5.20 -7.66 -19.42
N GLY A 183 -6.51 -7.63 -19.70
CA GLY A 183 -7.33 -8.83 -19.87
C GLY A 183 -7.27 -9.84 -18.72
N PHE A 184 -7.16 -9.34 -17.48
CA PHE A 184 -7.06 -10.14 -16.26
C PHE A 184 -5.80 -11.01 -16.10
N ASN A 185 -4.69 -10.64 -16.76
CA ASN A 185 -3.45 -11.43 -16.76
C ASN A 185 -2.41 -10.90 -15.75
N ARG A 186 -2.59 -11.22 -14.46
CA ARG A 186 -1.56 -10.96 -13.44
C ARG A 186 -0.25 -11.69 -13.76
N GLY A 187 0.85 -11.03 -13.43
CA GLY A 187 2.20 -11.53 -13.69
C GLY A 187 2.63 -11.41 -15.15
N GLN A 188 1.81 -10.80 -16.01
CA GLN A 188 2.10 -10.53 -17.41
C GLN A 188 1.90 -9.04 -17.71
N PHE A 189 2.50 -8.59 -18.81
CA PHE A 189 2.37 -7.22 -19.29
C PHE A 189 1.39 -7.15 -20.46
N GLY A 190 0.40 -6.29 -20.33
CA GLY A 190 -0.45 -5.86 -21.44
C GLY A 190 0.30 -4.83 -22.28
N GLY A 191 0.27 -4.97 -23.59
CA GLY A 191 0.91 -4.02 -24.50
C GLY A 191 -0.08 -2.96 -24.98
N ILE A 192 0.31 -1.69 -24.86
CA ILE A 192 -0.23 -0.57 -25.63
C ILE A 192 0.86 -0.17 -26.60
N ASP A 193 0.63 -0.39 -27.88
CA ASP A 193 1.56 0.00 -28.94
C ASP A 193 0.91 0.80 -30.07
N ALA A 194 1.67 1.18 -31.08
CA ALA A 194 1.20 1.94 -32.24
C ALA A 194 -0.06 1.35 -32.92
N ARG A 195 -0.37 0.05 -32.75
CA ARG A 195 -1.59 -0.58 -33.28
C ARG A 195 -2.84 -0.26 -32.45
N ASN A 196 -2.65 0.09 -31.19
CA ASN A 196 -3.71 0.49 -30.26
C ASN A 196 -4.03 1.98 -30.37
N CYS A 197 -3.09 2.78 -30.85
CA CYS A 197 -3.13 4.23 -30.75
C CYS A 197 -3.77 4.87 -31.98
N ASP A 198 -4.34 6.05 -31.79
CA ASP A 198 -4.97 6.80 -32.87
C ASP A 198 -3.94 7.36 -33.87
N SER A 199 -4.42 8.07 -34.89
CA SER A 199 -3.57 8.67 -35.91
C SER A 199 -2.61 9.74 -35.38
N GLU A 200 -2.85 10.25 -34.17
CA GLU A 200 -2.02 11.24 -33.50
C GLU A 200 -1.04 10.60 -32.50
N GLY A 201 -1.10 9.27 -32.32
CA GLY A 201 -0.18 8.51 -31.47
C GLY A 201 -0.67 8.32 -30.04
N PHE A 202 -1.95 8.59 -29.75
CA PHE A 202 -2.49 8.50 -28.40
C PHE A 202 -3.35 7.25 -28.19
N PHE A 203 -3.17 6.62 -27.03
CA PHE A 203 -4.16 5.71 -26.45
C PHE A 203 -4.84 6.45 -25.29
N THR A 204 -6.00 7.04 -25.56
CA THR A 204 -6.73 7.82 -24.56
C THR A 204 -7.66 6.92 -23.75
N LEU A 205 -7.49 6.91 -22.42
CA LEU A 205 -8.35 6.19 -21.50
C LEU A 205 -9.77 6.77 -21.51
N PRO A 206 -10.81 5.93 -21.43
CA PRO A 206 -12.18 6.42 -21.31
C PRO A 206 -12.39 7.15 -19.98
N THR A 207 -13.27 8.14 -19.97
CA THR A 207 -13.65 8.91 -18.77
C THR A 207 -15.04 8.56 -18.24
N ASP A 208 -15.81 7.74 -18.98
CA ASP A 208 -17.17 7.33 -18.62
C ASP A 208 -17.20 6.34 -17.45
N LEU A 209 -16.20 5.47 -17.38
CA LEU A 209 -15.99 4.50 -16.31
C LEU A 209 -14.53 4.51 -15.85
N PRO A 210 -14.26 4.19 -14.57
CA PRO A 210 -12.91 4.04 -14.09
C PRO A 210 -12.14 2.97 -14.88
N THR A 211 -10.84 3.16 -15.03
CA THR A 211 -9.94 2.19 -15.65
C THR A 211 -9.27 1.35 -14.57
N VAL A 212 -9.21 0.03 -14.77
CA VAL A 212 -8.48 -0.90 -13.90
C VAL A 212 -7.36 -1.53 -14.69
N ILE A 213 -6.13 -1.32 -14.23
CA ILE A 213 -4.96 -2.00 -14.74
C ILE A 213 -4.80 -3.28 -13.92
N TYR A 214 -5.12 -4.42 -14.55
CA TYR A 214 -5.02 -5.72 -13.90
C TYR A 214 -3.66 -6.36 -14.20
N GLY A 215 -2.72 -6.24 -13.28
CA GLY A 215 -1.31 -6.56 -13.52
C GLY A 215 -0.54 -5.35 -14.03
N SER A 216 0.25 -5.50 -15.10
CA SER A 216 1.11 -4.43 -15.60
C SER A 216 0.84 -4.06 -17.06
N LEU A 217 1.16 -2.83 -17.43
CA LEU A 217 1.12 -2.34 -18.81
C LEU A 217 2.51 -1.92 -19.27
N ILE A 218 2.81 -2.19 -20.54
CA ILE A 218 3.92 -1.59 -21.27
C ILE A 218 3.33 -0.66 -22.32
N VAL A 219 3.84 0.57 -22.38
CA VAL A 219 3.53 1.56 -23.39
C VAL A 219 4.75 1.70 -24.30
N ASP A 220 4.58 1.39 -25.58
CA ASP A 220 5.66 1.35 -26.58
C ASP A 220 5.21 2.05 -27.87
N GLU A 221 6.05 2.88 -28.50
CA GLU A 221 5.68 3.61 -29.73
C GLU A 221 4.30 4.34 -29.66
N CYS A 222 3.91 4.79 -28.47
CA CYS A 222 2.62 5.41 -28.19
C CYS A 222 2.64 6.25 -26.90
N THR A 223 1.69 7.16 -26.77
CA THR A 223 1.41 7.89 -25.53
C THR A 223 0.13 7.40 -24.87
N LEU A 224 0.23 6.86 -23.66
CA LEU A 224 -0.93 6.55 -22.82
C LEU A 224 -1.46 7.85 -22.20
N ARG A 225 -2.69 8.24 -22.57
CA ARG A 225 -3.29 9.51 -22.15
C ARG A 225 -4.47 9.30 -21.20
N ALA A 226 -4.47 10.01 -20.08
CA ALA A 226 -5.60 10.17 -19.17
C ALA A 226 -5.99 11.65 -19.14
N LEU A 227 -7.29 11.93 -19.19
CA LEU A 227 -7.83 13.29 -19.21
C LEU A 227 -8.52 13.60 -17.87
N ALA A 228 -8.94 14.85 -17.68
CA ALA A 228 -9.64 15.30 -16.49
C ALA A 228 -10.75 14.33 -16.04
N GLY A 229 -10.75 14.01 -14.74
CA GLY A 229 -11.68 13.08 -14.12
C GLY A 229 -11.37 11.59 -14.32
N THR A 230 -10.35 11.22 -15.10
CA THR A 230 -9.95 9.81 -15.25
C THR A 230 -9.46 9.24 -13.91
N LYS A 231 -10.04 8.12 -13.51
CA LYS A 231 -9.61 7.32 -12.35
C LYS A 231 -8.99 6.01 -12.84
N VAL A 232 -7.74 5.77 -12.45
CA VAL A 232 -6.97 4.57 -12.78
C VAL A 232 -6.66 3.82 -11.50
N TYR A 233 -7.14 2.59 -11.43
CA TYR A 233 -6.94 1.69 -10.31
C TYR A 233 -6.00 0.55 -10.69
N PHE A 234 -5.12 0.18 -9.76
CA PHE A 234 -4.15 -0.89 -9.97
C PHE A 234 -4.50 -2.12 -9.16
N HIS A 235 -4.75 -3.23 -9.85
CA HIS A 235 -4.83 -4.56 -9.23
C HIS A 235 -3.47 -5.26 -9.39
N GLY A 236 -2.56 -4.95 -8.46
CA GLY A 236 -1.17 -5.42 -8.46
C GLY A 236 -0.90 -6.62 -7.54
N GLY A 237 0.34 -6.70 -7.05
CA GLY A 237 0.77 -7.67 -6.03
C GLY A 237 2.01 -8.47 -6.44
N VAL A 238 2.48 -9.33 -5.53
CA VAL A 238 3.67 -10.15 -5.79
C VAL A 238 3.35 -11.25 -6.79
N GLN A 239 4.08 -11.27 -7.90
CA GLN A 239 3.93 -12.24 -8.97
C GLN A 239 5.26 -12.93 -9.28
N ARG A 240 5.18 -14.04 -10.01
CA ARG A 240 6.33 -14.77 -10.51
C ARG A 240 6.13 -15.02 -12.00
N ASN A 241 7.12 -14.62 -12.80
CA ASN A 241 7.13 -14.92 -14.23
C ASN A 241 8.56 -15.18 -14.70
N ASP A 242 8.85 -16.44 -15.01
CA ASP A 242 10.18 -16.90 -15.40
C ASP A 242 10.69 -16.25 -16.70
N GLN A 243 9.80 -15.71 -17.55
CA GLN A 243 10.17 -15.03 -18.79
C GLN A 243 10.64 -13.59 -18.55
N PHE A 244 10.09 -12.91 -17.55
CA PHE A 244 10.32 -11.48 -17.31
C PHE A 244 11.18 -11.19 -16.08
N ALA A 245 10.90 -11.87 -14.97
CA ALA A 245 11.61 -11.70 -13.69
C ALA A 245 12.62 -12.82 -13.42
N GLY A 246 12.84 -13.72 -14.39
CA GLY A 246 13.56 -14.97 -14.18
C GLY A 246 12.91 -15.80 -13.08
N THR A 247 13.69 -16.63 -12.38
CA THR A 247 13.15 -17.46 -11.28
C THR A 247 12.68 -16.68 -10.05
N GLY A 248 12.80 -15.35 -10.06
CA GLY A 248 12.45 -14.47 -8.94
C GLY A 248 10.99 -14.02 -8.91
N PHE A 249 10.65 -13.33 -7.83
CA PHE A 249 9.38 -12.64 -7.66
C PHE A 249 9.52 -11.17 -8.07
N PHE A 250 8.43 -10.56 -8.54
CA PHE A 250 8.37 -9.13 -8.81
C PHE A 250 7.03 -8.54 -8.33
N ASN A 251 7.02 -7.23 -8.12
CA ASN A 251 5.80 -6.50 -7.77
C ASN A 251 5.12 -6.03 -9.06
N ASP A 252 3.91 -6.54 -9.28
CA ASP A 252 3.02 -6.19 -10.38
C ASP A 252 2.22 -4.92 -10.07
N GLY A 253 1.38 -4.46 -11.01
CA GLY A 253 0.66 -3.20 -10.86
C GLY A 253 1.53 -2.02 -11.26
N LEU A 254 2.08 -2.00 -12.48
CA LEU A 254 2.79 -0.83 -12.99
C LEU A 254 2.38 -0.43 -14.41
N ILE A 255 2.65 0.82 -14.75
CA ILE A 255 2.77 1.29 -16.13
C ILE A 255 4.27 1.44 -16.41
N LEU A 256 4.78 0.77 -17.43
CA LEU A 256 6.16 0.86 -17.92
C LEU A 256 6.18 1.53 -19.29
N THR A 257 6.90 2.63 -19.46
CA THR A 257 7.16 3.19 -20.80
C THR A 257 8.47 2.63 -21.37
N THR A 258 8.54 2.43 -22.68
CA THR A 258 9.80 2.20 -23.40
C THR A 258 10.45 3.52 -23.80
N ALA A 259 11.60 3.48 -24.49
CA ALA A 259 12.26 4.67 -25.03
C ALA A 259 11.40 5.45 -26.04
N THR A 260 10.38 4.81 -26.64
CA THR A 260 9.45 5.41 -27.62
C THR A 260 8.03 5.52 -27.09
N GLY A 261 7.78 5.10 -25.85
CA GLY A 261 6.51 5.26 -25.16
C GLY A 261 6.53 6.43 -24.19
N SER A 262 5.36 7.01 -23.91
CA SER A 262 5.21 8.06 -22.90
C SER A 262 3.85 8.02 -22.20
N VAL A 263 3.70 8.80 -21.13
CA VAL A 263 2.42 9.01 -20.44
C VAL A 263 2.05 10.49 -20.40
N GLU A 264 0.76 10.79 -20.60
CA GLU A 264 0.18 12.11 -20.41
C GLU A 264 -1.05 12.02 -19.52
N PHE A 265 -0.92 12.43 -18.26
CA PHE A 265 -2.02 12.53 -17.31
C PHE A 265 -2.37 13.99 -17.12
N LEU A 266 -3.47 14.42 -17.72
CA LEU A 266 -3.83 15.82 -17.89
C LEU A 266 -5.17 16.10 -17.20
N GLY A 267 -5.12 16.32 -15.89
CA GLY A 267 -6.26 16.68 -15.07
C GLY A 267 -6.56 18.19 -15.07
N THR A 268 -7.51 18.58 -14.24
CA THR A 268 -7.70 19.98 -13.82
C THR A 268 -7.79 20.06 -12.30
N LEU A 269 -7.80 21.29 -11.75
CA LEU A 269 -7.96 21.52 -10.32
C LEU A 269 -9.24 20.86 -9.77
N GLU A 270 -10.34 20.97 -10.52
CA GLU A 270 -11.65 20.42 -10.13
C GLU A 270 -11.76 18.92 -10.41
N GLU A 271 -11.12 18.43 -11.48
CA GLU A 271 -11.22 17.06 -11.95
C GLU A 271 -9.82 16.47 -12.18
N PRO A 272 -9.09 16.14 -11.10
CA PRO A 272 -7.74 15.59 -11.22
C PRO A 272 -7.76 14.18 -11.85
N VAL A 273 -6.64 13.80 -12.46
CA VAL A 273 -6.38 12.40 -12.81
C VAL A 273 -5.93 11.68 -11.55
N ILE A 274 -6.59 10.56 -11.21
CA ILE A 274 -6.29 9.82 -9.97
C ILE A 274 -5.71 8.44 -10.32
N LEU A 275 -4.51 8.15 -9.82
CA LEU A 275 -3.86 6.84 -9.84
C LEU A 275 -3.79 6.31 -8.41
N ARG A 276 -4.47 5.20 -8.11
CA ARG A 276 -4.45 4.61 -6.75
C ARG A 276 -4.70 3.11 -6.73
N THR A 277 -4.65 2.51 -5.54
CA THR A 277 -5.06 1.11 -5.35
C THR A 277 -6.53 0.89 -5.69
N ASP A 278 -6.86 -0.30 -6.18
CA ASP A 278 -8.23 -0.78 -6.35
C ASP A 278 -8.95 -1.12 -5.01
N ARG A 279 -8.24 -1.02 -3.87
CA ARG A 279 -8.76 -1.18 -2.51
C ARG A 279 -9.29 0.14 -1.97
N LEU A 280 -10.57 0.40 -2.20
CA LEU A 280 -11.19 1.69 -1.86
C LEU A 280 -11.75 1.76 -0.43
N GLU A 281 -11.64 0.69 0.37
CA GLU A 281 -12.15 0.74 1.72
C GLU A 281 -11.43 1.84 2.54
N PRO A 282 -12.12 2.58 3.42
CA PRO A 282 -11.51 3.72 4.13
C PRO A 282 -10.21 3.39 4.88
N ARG A 283 -10.10 2.16 5.41
CA ARG A 283 -8.90 1.67 6.09
C ARG A 283 -7.66 1.54 5.18
N PHE A 284 -7.81 1.56 3.86
CA PHE A 284 -6.73 1.43 2.88
C PHE A 284 -6.42 2.75 2.17
N GLU A 285 -7.15 3.82 2.47
CA GLU A 285 -7.01 5.12 1.78
C GLU A 285 -5.58 5.64 1.83
N GLN A 286 -4.94 5.54 2.99
CA GLN A 286 -3.56 5.98 3.23
C GLN A 286 -2.57 4.81 3.28
N ASP A 287 -3.00 3.57 3.03
CA ASP A 287 -2.10 2.43 3.15
C ASP A 287 -1.08 2.44 1.99
N PRO A 288 0.23 2.34 2.26
CA PRO A 288 1.24 2.35 1.23
C PRO A 288 1.42 1.00 0.53
N ALA A 289 2.23 1.01 -0.54
CA ALA A 289 2.79 -0.19 -1.18
C ALA A 289 1.76 -1.17 -1.78
N LYS A 290 0.66 -0.68 -2.36
CA LYS A 290 -0.41 -1.52 -2.92
C LYS A 290 -0.19 -1.96 -4.36
N TYR A 291 0.57 -1.18 -5.13
CA TYR A 291 0.98 -1.50 -6.50
C TYR A 291 2.38 -0.93 -6.77
N ARG A 292 3.04 -1.34 -7.85
CA ARG A 292 4.43 -0.98 -8.10
C ARG A 292 4.64 0.52 -8.39
N GLY A 293 3.77 1.15 -9.17
CA GLY A 293 3.87 2.58 -9.52
C GLY A 293 4.08 2.84 -11.01
N LEU A 294 4.48 4.06 -11.35
CA LEU A 294 4.89 4.42 -12.72
C LEU A 294 6.38 4.16 -12.91
N VAL A 295 6.76 3.53 -14.02
CA VAL A 295 8.16 3.29 -14.38
C VAL A 295 8.41 3.88 -15.76
N LEU A 296 9.19 4.97 -15.80
CA LEU A 296 9.63 5.57 -17.03
C LEU A 296 10.94 4.91 -17.46
N GLY A 297 10.86 4.06 -18.48
CA GLY A 297 12.02 3.30 -18.97
C GLY A 297 13.06 4.19 -19.62
N ALA A 298 14.28 3.65 -19.75
CA ALA A 298 15.43 4.41 -20.23
C ALA A 298 15.14 5.11 -21.59
N GLY A 299 15.39 6.42 -21.63
CA GLY A 299 15.17 7.24 -22.82
C GLY A 299 13.73 7.65 -23.10
N SER A 300 12.74 7.30 -22.26
CA SER A 300 11.35 7.76 -22.40
C SER A 300 11.23 9.27 -22.22
N ARG A 301 10.58 9.95 -23.16
CA ARG A 301 10.45 11.42 -23.19
C ARG A 301 9.01 11.88 -23.28
N ASP A 302 8.80 13.19 -23.11
CA ASP A 302 7.49 13.82 -23.20
C ASP A 302 6.47 13.25 -22.17
N ASN A 303 6.94 12.78 -21.01
CA ASN A 303 6.08 12.33 -19.93
C ASN A 303 5.56 13.52 -19.12
N ARG A 304 4.24 13.61 -18.95
CA ARG A 304 3.58 14.76 -18.32
C ARG A 304 2.51 14.33 -17.35
N LEU A 305 2.57 14.86 -16.13
CA LEU A 305 1.55 14.74 -15.10
C LEU A 305 1.13 16.16 -14.69
N GLU A 306 -0.13 16.51 -14.95
CA GLU A 306 -0.73 17.80 -14.61
C GLU A 306 -2.01 17.54 -13.83
N TYR A 307 -2.18 18.17 -12.67
CA TYR A 307 -3.32 17.92 -11.77
C TYR A 307 -3.57 16.41 -11.54
N THR A 308 -2.49 15.71 -11.19
CA THR A 308 -2.50 14.26 -10.98
C THR A 308 -2.32 13.93 -9.50
N GLN A 309 -3.11 12.98 -9.00
CA GLN A 309 -2.92 12.37 -7.69
C GLN A 309 -2.40 10.95 -7.87
N LEU A 310 -1.16 10.68 -7.46
CA LEU A 310 -0.55 9.35 -7.51
C LEU A 310 -0.35 8.84 -6.07
N LEU A 311 -1.16 7.85 -5.68
CA LEU A 311 -1.34 7.45 -4.29
C LEU A 311 -1.01 5.96 -4.09
N ASN A 312 -0.56 5.56 -2.90
CA ASN A 312 -0.46 4.15 -2.46
C ASN A 312 0.56 3.26 -3.22
N ALA A 313 1.42 3.83 -4.07
CA ALA A 313 2.41 3.06 -4.83
C ALA A 313 3.54 2.52 -3.93
N ILE A 314 4.32 1.54 -4.40
CA ILE A 314 5.57 1.11 -3.74
C ILE A 314 6.63 2.20 -3.94
N VAL A 315 6.79 2.67 -5.18
CA VAL A 315 7.52 3.90 -5.52
C VAL A 315 6.58 4.67 -6.43
N GLY A 316 6.36 5.96 -6.18
CA GLY A 316 5.42 6.74 -6.99
C GLY A 316 5.80 6.72 -8.48
N ILE A 317 6.99 7.22 -8.78
CA ILE A 317 7.58 7.23 -10.12
C ILE A 317 9.04 6.78 -10.05
N THR A 318 9.39 5.73 -10.80
CA THR A 318 10.77 5.34 -11.08
C THR A 318 11.17 5.87 -12.45
N ILE A 319 12.29 6.59 -12.54
CA ILE A 319 12.70 7.28 -13.77
C ILE A 319 14.11 6.83 -14.12
N ASP A 320 14.22 5.98 -15.14
CA ASP A 320 15.49 5.38 -15.55
C ASP A 320 16.31 6.32 -16.46
N SER A 321 17.52 5.90 -16.78
CA SER A 321 18.57 6.63 -17.47
C SER A 321 18.06 7.37 -18.70
N ALA A 322 18.33 8.67 -18.76
CA ALA A 322 17.96 9.58 -19.85
C ALA A 322 16.45 9.71 -20.13
N ALA A 323 15.59 9.22 -19.23
CA ALA A 323 14.18 9.54 -19.25
C ALA A 323 13.92 10.90 -18.58
N GLU A 324 12.78 11.50 -18.91
CA GLU A 324 12.34 12.79 -18.35
C GLU A 324 10.87 12.76 -17.93
N VAL A 325 10.51 13.60 -16.97
CA VAL A 325 9.12 13.87 -16.60
C VAL A 325 8.91 15.31 -16.14
N THR A 326 7.78 15.88 -16.52
CA THR A 326 7.26 17.14 -15.97
C THR A 326 6.02 16.86 -15.13
N ILE A 327 6.03 17.31 -13.88
CA ILE A 327 4.97 17.13 -12.90
C ILE A 327 4.55 18.51 -12.41
N GLU A 328 3.30 18.90 -12.66
CA GLU A 328 2.76 20.21 -12.31
C GLU A 328 1.42 20.08 -11.58
N ASN A 329 1.17 20.92 -10.57
CA ASN A 329 -0.09 20.96 -9.81
C ASN A 329 -0.55 19.61 -9.25
N SER A 330 0.39 18.75 -8.85
CA SER A 330 0.12 17.34 -8.58
C SER A 330 0.46 16.93 -7.15
N VAL A 331 -0.14 15.82 -6.71
CA VAL A 331 0.10 15.23 -5.39
C VAL A 331 0.64 13.82 -5.58
N ILE A 332 1.76 13.50 -4.91
CA ILE A 332 2.29 12.13 -4.84
C ILE A 332 2.42 11.75 -3.37
N ALA A 333 1.65 10.76 -2.93
CA ALA A 333 1.52 10.46 -1.51
C ALA A 333 1.32 8.98 -1.19
N TYR A 334 1.50 8.65 0.10
CA TYR A 334 1.28 7.31 0.65
C TYR A 334 2.13 6.26 -0.06
N SER A 335 3.34 6.60 -0.50
CA SER A 335 4.20 5.62 -1.15
C SER A 335 4.95 4.75 -0.14
N GLY A 336 5.17 3.48 -0.46
CA GLY A 336 5.94 2.54 0.38
C GLY A 336 7.44 2.80 0.44
N GLY A 337 7.91 3.77 -0.35
CA GLY A 337 9.31 4.15 -0.48
C GLY A 337 9.39 5.60 -0.93
N SER A 338 10.09 5.87 -2.04
CA SER A 338 10.16 7.22 -2.61
C SER A 338 8.91 7.58 -3.40
N ALA A 339 8.48 8.84 -3.33
CA ALA A 339 7.55 9.40 -4.31
C ALA A 339 8.21 9.43 -5.69
N ILE A 340 9.47 9.85 -5.77
CA ILE A 340 10.25 9.89 -7.01
C ILE A 340 11.62 9.25 -6.77
N SER A 341 11.95 8.25 -7.59
CA SER A 341 13.28 7.64 -7.66
C SER A 341 13.85 7.78 -9.06
N ALA A 342 14.82 8.68 -9.20
CA ALA A 342 15.47 9.03 -10.45
C ALA A 342 16.87 8.40 -10.54
N TYR A 343 17.22 7.84 -11.69
CA TYR A 343 18.55 7.34 -12.00
C TYR A 343 19.06 7.99 -13.29
N GLN A 344 20.05 8.88 -13.18
CA GLN A 344 20.63 9.60 -14.33
C GLN A 344 19.55 10.15 -15.30
N SER A 345 18.56 10.85 -14.76
CA SER A 345 17.34 11.30 -15.47
C SER A 345 16.99 12.76 -15.18
N GLU A 346 15.93 13.26 -15.80
CA GLU A 346 15.49 14.66 -15.68
C GLU A 346 14.10 14.76 -15.06
N VAL A 347 13.94 15.58 -14.02
CA VAL A 347 12.67 15.79 -13.31
C VAL A 347 12.40 17.27 -13.18
N THR A 348 11.26 17.72 -13.70
CA THR A 348 10.71 19.05 -13.43
C THR A 348 9.48 18.91 -12.55
N LEU A 349 9.48 19.56 -11.39
CA LEU A 349 8.41 19.48 -10.39
C LEU A 349 7.97 20.89 -9.98
N ARG A 350 6.73 21.26 -10.34
CA ARG A 350 6.20 22.60 -10.07
C ARG A 350 4.88 22.55 -9.32
N ASN A 351 4.71 23.46 -8.36
CA ASN A 351 3.43 23.69 -7.69
C ASN A 351 2.79 22.40 -7.14
N SER A 352 3.61 21.51 -6.58
CA SER A 352 3.23 20.13 -6.27
C SER A 352 3.53 19.76 -4.82
N VAL A 353 2.85 18.74 -4.30
CA VAL A 353 2.98 18.29 -2.90
C VAL A 353 3.36 16.82 -2.85
N LEU A 354 4.44 16.52 -2.11
CA LEU A 354 4.89 15.16 -1.83
C LEU A 354 4.84 14.92 -0.33
N HIS A 355 4.05 13.96 0.13
CA HIS A 355 3.89 13.68 1.56
C HIS A 355 3.66 12.20 1.88
N ASP A 356 3.85 11.82 3.14
CA ASP A 356 3.61 10.45 3.65
C ASP A 356 4.28 9.35 2.81
N ASN A 357 5.56 9.58 2.48
CA ASN A 357 6.38 8.63 1.72
C ASN A 357 7.31 7.87 2.67
N PHE A 358 7.32 6.55 2.60
CA PHE A 358 8.07 5.69 3.54
C PHE A 358 9.55 5.49 3.15
N GLY A 359 10.13 6.47 2.46
CA GLY A 359 11.52 6.51 2.04
C GLY A 359 11.99 7.95 1.84
N ASN A 360 13.09 8.15 1.10
CA ASN A 360 13.43 9.51 0.70
C ASN A 360 12.36 9.99 -0.29
N ALA A 361 11.66 11.09 -0.04
CA ALA A 361 10.54 11.49 -0.90
C ALA A 361 11.00 11.67 -2.36
N ILE A 362 12.12 12.35 -2.58
CA ILE A 362 12.82 12.40 -3.86
C ILE A 362 14.24 11.85 -3.67
N GLN A 363 14.63 10.91 -4.51
CA GLN A 363 16.02 10.45 -4.59
C GLN A 363 16.55 10.45 -6.02
N PHE A 364 17.77 10.97 -6.20
CA PHE A 364 18.56 10.86 -7.42
C PHE A 364 19.78 9.99 -7.16
N VAL A 365 19.95 9.00 -8.02
CA VAL A 365 21.13 8.12 -8.04
C VAL A 365 21.90 8.35 -9.32
N LYS A 366 23.22 8.47 -9.22
CA LYS A 366 24.11 8.64 -10.38
C LYS A 366 23.74 9.85 -11.26
N GLY A 367 23.52 10.99 -10.62
CA GLY A 367 23.35 12.29 -11.28
C GLY A 367 21.99 12.43 -11.97
N GLY A 368 21.89 13.47 -12.78
CA GLY A 368 20.64 13.90 -13.43
C GLY A 368 20.34 15.37 -13.19
N THR A 369 19.14 15.78 -13.56
CA THR A 369 18.66 17.16 -13.45
C THR A 369 17.37 17.21 -12.63
N LEU A 370 17.34 18.04 -11.59
CA LEU A 370 16.13 18.37 -10.83
C LEU A 370 15.84 19.87 -10.93
N GLU A 371 14.70 20.24 -11.51
CA GLU A 371 14.16 21.60 -11.45
C GLU A 371 12.90 21.56 -10.57
N MET A 372 12.90 22.33 -9.48
CA MET A 372 11.81 22.33 -8.50
C MET A 372 11.40 23.75 -8.12
N GLU A 373 10.13 24.09 -8.33
CA GLU A 373 9.59 25.44 -8.12
C GLU A 373 8.24 25.38 -7.39
N HIS A 374 8.07 26.13 -6.29
CA HIS A 374 6.81 26.10 -5.51
C HIS A 374 6.37 24.68 -5.11
N THR A 375 7.30 23.84 -4.68
CA THR A 375 6.98 22.46 -4.26
C THR A 375 7.08 22.33 -2.75
N THR A 376 6.15 21.59 -2.15
CA THR A 376 6.19 21.21 -0.74
C THR A 376 6.51 19.72 -0.62
N ILE A 377 7.64 19.40 0.03
CA ILE A 377 7.97 18.05 0.47
C ILE A 377 7.80 17.98 1.99
N ALA A 378 6.89 17.13 2.44
CA ALA A 378 6.56 16.92 3.84
C ALA A 378 6.78 15.43 4.21
N ASN A 379 8.03 15.07 4.50
CA ASN A 379 8.45 13.69 4.77
C ASN A 379 8.35 13.34 6.26
N TYR A 380 7.15 13.48 6.83
CA TYR A 380 6.90 13.19 8.25
C TYR A 380 6.57 11.71 8.49
N GLY A 381 6.80 11.23 9.71
CA GLY A 381 6.45 9.85 10.11
C GLY A 381 7.43 8.75 9.66
N VAL A 382 8.54 9.12 9.01
CA VAL A 382 9.56 8.19 8.49
C VAL A 382 10.97 8.59 8.93
N ASP A 383 11.86 7.61 9.13
CA ASP A 383 13.30 7.83 9.30
C ASP A 383 14.02 7.83 7.94
N ALA A 384 13.67 8.81 7.10
CA ALA A 384 14.28 9.05 5.79
C ALA A 384 14.28 10.56 5.47
N SER A 385 15.26 11.03 4.69
CA SER A 385 15.36 12.45 4.33
C SER A 385 14.43 12.78 3.19
N ALA A 386 13.82 13.96 3.20
CA ALA A 386 12.98 14.42 2.10
C ALA A 386 13.68 14.41 0.73
N LEU A 387 14.93 14.86 0.64
CA LEU A 387 15.68 14.95 -0.62
C LEU A 387 17.07 14.31 -0.51
N ALA A 388 17.33 13.31 -1.36
CA ALA A 388 18.64 12.68 -1.51
C ALA A 388 19.19 12.86 -2.93
N LEU A 389 20.38 13.42 -3.06
CA LEU A 389 21.05 13.64 -4.34
C LEU A 389 22.43 12.97 -4.31
N THR A 390 22.70 12.09 -5.27
CA THR A 390 24.04 11.54 -5.50
C THR A 390 24.43 11.66 -6.96
N ASN A 391 25.71 11.88 -7.24
CA ASN A 391 26.23 11.92 -8.61
C ASN A 391 26.91 10.61 -9.04
N PHE A 392 26.80 9.54 -8.24
CA PHE A 392 27.43 8.26 -8.52
C PHE A 392 26.63 7.04 -8.01
N SER A 393 27.02 5.87 -8.51
CA SER A 393 26.59 4.56 -8.03
C SER A 393 27.78 3.60 -8.11
N CYS A 394 28.00 2.81 -7.06
CA CYS A 394 29.07 1.81 -7.03
C CYS A 394 28.51 0.38 -7.05
N ASP A 395 29.33 -0.59 -7.46
CA ASP A 395 29.02 -2.00 -7.27
C ASP A 395 29.00 -2.39 -5.77
N ASP A 396 28.51 -3.60 -5.47
CA ASP A 396 28.41 -4.11 -4.09
C ASP A 396 29.74 -4.12 -3.34
N SER A 397 30.86 -4.16 -4.06
CA SER A 397 32.20 -4.14 -3.48
C SER A 397 32.70 -2.72 -3.16
N GLY A 398 32.00 -1.70 -3.64
CA GLY A 398 32.38 -0.29 -3.54
C GLY A 398 33.58 0.12 -4.38
N ASN A 399 34.13 -0.80 -5.19
CA ASN A 399 35.40 -0.58 -5.89
C ASN A 399 35.23 0.04 -7.27
N ASN A 400 34.09 -0.22 -7.93
CA ASN A 400 33.79 0.35 -9.24
C ASN A 400 32.59 1.27 -9.12
N CYS A 401 32.85 2.56 -9.24
CA CYS A 401 31.82 3.59 -9.24
C CYS A 401 31.67 4.19 -10.63
N VAL A 402 30.43 4.33 -11.08
CA VAL A 402 30.05 5.11 -12.25
C VAL A 402 29.43 6.41 -11.78
N PHE A 403 29.67 7.50 -12.50
CA PHE A 403 29.18 8.83 -12.14
C PHE A 403 28.60 9.55 -13.34
N ALA A 404 27.75 10.53 -13.07
CA ALA A 404 27.26 11.52 -14.02
C ALA A 404 26.98 12.84 -13.27
N PRO A 405 27.06 14.01 -13.93
CA PRO A 405 26.82 15.28 -13.26
C PRO A 405 25.45 15.33 -12.57
N MET A 406 25.42 15.91 -11.36
CA MET A 406 24.17 16.26 -10.68
C MET A 406 23.93 17.75 -10.82
N THR A 407 22.78 18.13 -11.39
CA THR A 407 22.30 19.52 -11.43
C THR A 407 20.96 19.61 -10.70
N ALA A 408 20.85 20.49 -9.70
CA ALA A 408 19.58 20.75 -9.04
C ALA A 408 19.35 22.24 -8.87
N ARG A 409 18.14 22.68 -9.17
CA ARG A 409 17.66 24.05 -8.98
C ARG A 409 16.35 23.99 -8.22
N VAL A 410 16.40 24.40 -6.96
CA VAL A 410 15.24 24.42 -6.07
C VAL A 410 14.91 25.87 -5.75
N ARG A 411 13.69 26.31 -6.02
CA ARG A 411 13.26 27.70 -5.76
C ARG A 411 11.90 27.75 -5.13
N ASN A 412 11.68 28.71 -4.23
CA ASN A 412 10.39 28.95 -3.59
C ASN A 412 9.77 27.66 -3.03
N SER A 413 10.55 26.76 -2.44
CA SER A 413 10.07 25.42 -2.07
C SER A 413 10.24 25.14 -0.58
N ILE A 414 9.50 24.17 -0.06
CA ILE A 414 9.61 23.69 1.31
C ILE A 414 10.11 22.24 1.28
N ILE A 415 11.19 21.97 2.02
CA ILE A 415 11.72 20.62 2.23
C ILE A 415 11.78 20.37 3.74
N SER A 416 10.85 19.56 4.22
CA SER A 416 10.62 19.32 5.64
C SER A 416 10.31 17.85 5.92
N GLY A 417 10.46 17.41 7.17
CA GLY A 417 10.22 16.03 7.58
C GLY A 417 10.52 15.77 9.06
N SER A 418 10.88 14.54 9.41
CA SER A 418 11.11 14.14 10.82
C SER A 418 12.58 14.14 11.27
N ARG A 419 13.54 14.29 10.35
CA ARG A 419 14.98 14.18 10.63
C ARG A 419 15.60 15.52 11.01
N GLY A 420 16.78 15.46 11.63
CA GLY A 420 17.60 16.64 11.90
C GLY A 420 18.11 17.32 10.62
N SER A 421 18.36 16.54 9.56
CA SER A 421 18.57 17.03 8.20
C SER A 421 17.66 16.30 7.23
N GLU A 422 16.97 17.07 6.41
CA GLU A 422 16.11 16.58 5.33
C GLU A 422 16.84 16.47 3.98
N LEU A 423 18.15 16.69 3.99
CA LEU A 423 19.02 16.63 2.83
C LEU A 423 20.09 15.55 3.00
N ILE A 424 20.30 14.75 1.96
CA ILE A 424 21.46 13.87 1.78
C ILE A 424 22.15 14.24 0.48
N PHE A 425 23.37 14.76 0.54
CA PHE A 425 24.21 15.05 -0.62
C PHE A 425 25.45 14.18 -0.59
N LEU A 426 25.72 13.50 -1.72
CA LEU A 426 26.90 12.68 -1.90
C LEU A 426 27.54 12.97 -3.27
N ASP A 427 28.57 13.82 -3.27
CA ASP A 427 29.43 14.09 -4.42
C ASP A 427 30.67 13.18 -4.40
N ILE A 428 30.83 12.31 -5.39
CA ILE A 428 31.99 11.42 -5.49
C ILE A 428 33.33 12.17 -5.57
N PHE A 429 33.32 13.43 -6.01
CA PHE A 429 34.53 14.25 -6.14
C PHE A 429 34.80 15.13 -4.91
N GLU A 430 33.92 15.11 -3.90
CA GLU A 430 34.04 15.94 -2.69
C GLU A 430 34.38 17.41 -3.00
N GLY A 431 33.70 18.00 -4.00
CA GLY A 431 33.91 19.39 -4.42
C GLY A 431 35.16 19.67 -5.27
N SER A 432 36.02 18.66 -5.52
CA SER A 432 37.22 18.85 -6.35
C SER A 432 36.93 19.04 -7.84
N GLU A 433 35.74 18.62 -8.31
CA GLU A 433 35.27 18.79 -9.69
C GLU A 433 33.91 19.53 -9.73
N PRO A 434 33.88 20.87 -9.62
CA PRO A 434 32.63 21.65 -9.52
C PRO A 434 31.66 21.46 -10.70
N SER A 435 32.16 21.02 -11.87
CA SER A 435 31.31 20.72 -13.03
C SER A 435 30.42 19.48 -12.86
N GLN A 436 30.74 18.62 -11.88
CA GLN A 436 30.03 17.37 -11.61
C GLN A 436 28.95 17.52 -10.52
N TRP A 437 28.91 18.68 -9.85
CA TRP A 437 27.98 18.98 -8.76
C TRP A 437 27.54 20.45 -8.81
N ASN A 438 26.34 20.69 -9.36
CA ASN A 438 25.74 22.02 -9.52
C ASN A 438 24.36 22.07 -8.86
N VAL A 439 24.37 22.16 -7.54
CA VAL A 439 23.16 22.16 -6.71
C VAL A 439 22.96 23.54 -6.12
N LEU A 440 21.81 24.16 -6.38
CA LEU A 440 21.48 25.51 -5.92
C LEU A 440 20.03 25.61 -5.47
N PHE A 441 19.85 26.33 -4.36
CA PHE A 441 18.58 26.58 -3.71
C PHE A 441 18.37 28.09 -3.56
N ASN A 442 17.13 28.55 -3.73
CA ASN A 442 16.76 29.95 -3.56
C ASN A 442 15.41 30.09 -2.85
N ASN A 443 15.27 31.05 -1.94
CA ASN A 443 13.96 31.46 -1.39
C ASN A 443 13.17 30.29 -0.81
N SER A 444 13.84 29.37 -0.12
CA SER A 444 13.27 28.07 0.24
C SER A 444 13.41 27.79 1.73
N VAL A 445 12.48 27.02 2.27
CA VAL A 445 12.57 26.47 3.63
C VAL A 445 13.18 25.09 3.53
N VAL A 446 14.27 24.86 4.25
CA VAL A 446 14.98 23.58 4.29
C VAL A 446 15.40 23.27 5.71
N ARG A 447 15.47 21.99 6.08
CA ARG A 447 16.02 21.60 7.38
C ARG A 447 17.38 20.93 7.21
N THR A 448 18.38 21.46 7.90
CA THR A 448 19.75 20.90 7.95
C THR A 448 20.28 20.91 9.38
N ASP A 449 21.17 19.99 9.71
CA ASP A 449 21.87 19.93 10.99
C ASP A 449 23.40 20.01 10.83
N GLN A 450 24.11 20.09 11.95
CA GLN A 450 25.56 20.15 11.95
C GLN A 450 26.22 18.92 11.28
N PRO A 451 25.76 17.68 11.52
CA PRO A 451 26.24 16.51 10.77
C PRO A 451 26.17 16.64 9.25
N PHE A 452 25.10 17.23 8.70
CA PHE A 452 25.01 17.52 7.26
C PHE A 452 26.05 18.56 6.83
N LEU A 453 26.18 19.67 7.55
CA LEU A 453 27.11 20.76 7.20
C LEU A 453 28.58 20.31 7.25
N ASP A 454 28.92 19.41 8.19
CA ASP A 454 30.26 18.83 8.33
C ASP A 454 30.51 17.63 7.42
N SER A 455 29.50 17.18 6.67
CA SER A 455 29.61 16.01 5.80
C SER A 455 30.60 16.23 4.66
N GLN A 456 31.16 15.13 4.15
CA GLN A 456 32.15 15.13 3.06
C GLN A 456 33.29 16.14 3.29
N ASN A 457 33.91 16.10 4.48
CA ASN A 457 35.00 17.00 4.87
C ASN A 457 34.61 18.50 4.88
N GLY A 458 33.33 18.80 5.10
CA GLY A 458 32.83 20.17 5.28
C GLY A 458 32.61 20.94 3.98
N ILE A 459 32.49 20.27 2.83
CA ILE A 459 32.20 20.93 1.54
C ILE A 459 30.83 21.63 1.51
N PHE A 460 29.96 21.35 2.49
CA PHE A 460 28.66 21.99 2.66
C PHE A 460 28.60 22.91 3.90
N SER A 461 29.74 23.24 4.51
CA SER A 461 29.79 24.09 5.71
C SER A 461 29.28 25.52 5.48
N ASP A 462 29.35 25.98 4.24
CA ASP A 462 28.88 27.29 3.76
C ASP A 462 27.54 27.18 2.99
N PHE A 463 26.74 26.15 3.26
CA PHE A 463 25.49 25.86 2.55
C PHE A 463 24.58 27.10 2.43
N TYR A 464 24.38 27.87 3.51
CA TYR A 464 23.53 29.06 3.51
C TYR A 464 24.16 30.32 2.90
N GLU A 465 25.45 30.26 2.53
CA GLU A 465 26.14 31.36 1.86
C GLU A 465 26.21 31.12 0.35
N ASN A 466 26.52 29.89 -0.07
CA ASN A 466 26.86 29.57 -1.46
C ASN A 466 25.87 28.65 -2.18
N ILE A 467 25.17 27.77 -1.45
CA ILE A 467 24.25 26.79 -2.04
C ILE A 467 22.79 27.25 -1.93
N CYS A 468 22.38 27.73 -0.76
CA CYS A 468 21.01 28.10 -0.42
C CYS A 468 20.90 29.58 -0.11
N ARG A 469 20.58 30.39 -1.13
CA ARG A 469 20.46 31.85 -0.96
C ARG A 469 19.05 32.22 -0.53
N ASN A 470 18.94 33.09 0.46
CA ASN A 470 17.64 33.50 1.04
C ASN A 470 16.81 32.29 1.49
N CYS A 471 17.46 31.33 2.15
CA CYS A 471 16.78 30.16 2.69
C CYS A 471 16.60 30.28 4.20
N HIS A 472 15.52 29.71 4.71
CA HIS A 472 15.28 29.54 6.14
C HIS A 472 15.69 28.12 6.56
N ASN A 473 16.55 28.01 7.58
CA ASN A 473 16.84 26.71 8.21
C ASN A 473 15.72 26.40 9.21
N LEU A 474 14.91 25.40 8.89
CA LEU A 474 13.71 25.05 9.63
C LEU A 474 14.04 24.33 10.94
N GLU A 475 13.63 24.92 12.06
CA GLU A 475 13.70 24.29 13.38
C GLU A 475 12.46 23.44 13.67
N PHE A 476 12.53 22.52 14.64
CA PHE A 476 11.38 21.70 15.02
C PHE A 476 10.26 22.49 15.70
N SER A 477 10.59 23.63 16.29
CA SER A 477 9.62 24.53 16.95
C SER A 477 9.00 25.54 15.99
N ASP A 478 9.48 25.62 14.75
CA ASP A 478 8.98 26.61 13.80
C ASP A 478 7.56 26.22 13.36
N PRO A 479 6.61 27.18 13.38
CA PRO A 479 5.32 26.99 12.72
C PRO A 479 5.56 26.85 11.21
N LEU A 480 4.86 25.91 10.58
CA LEU A 480 4.99 25.66 9.14
C LEU A 480 3.65 25.36 8.47
N PHE A 481 2.95 24.32 8.93
CA PHE A 481 1.69 23.83 8.34
C PHE A 481 0.51 23.93 9.31
N VAL A 482 -0.70 23.97 8.77
CA VAL A 482 -1.95 24.05 9.54
C VAL A 482 -2.16 22.80 10.41
N ALA A 483 -2.12 21.61 9.81
CA ALA A 483 -2.35 20.35 10.54
C ALA A 483 -1.65 19.16 9.88
N LEU A 484 -0.46 18.81 10.37
CA LEU A 484 0.31 17.66 9.90
C LEU A 484 -0.41 16.31 10.11
N ASP A 485 -1.19 16.18 11.18
CA ASP A 485 -1.92 14.95 11.53
C ASP A 485 -3.17 14.71 10.67
N GLN A 486 -3.54 15.68 9.83
CA GLN A 486 -4.69 15.66 8.93
C GLN A 486 -4.28 15.80 7.46
N ASP A 487 -2.99 15.71 7.17
CA ASP A 487 -2.41 15.94 5.84
C ASP A 487 -2.74 17.33 5.24
N ASP A 488 -2.97 18.34 6.10
CA ASP A 488 -3.20 19.72 5.69
C ASP A 488 -1.89 20.51 5.68
N TYR A 489 -1.24 20.48 4.53
CA TYR A 489 0.04 21.13 4.25
C TYR A 489 -0.09 22.59 3.79
N GLN A 490 -1.28 23.20 3.91
CA GLN A 490 -1.40 24.66 3.81
C GLN A 490 -0.57 25.33 4.92
N LEU A 491 -0.10 26.54 4.65
CA LEU A 491 0.80 27.23 5.58
C LEU A 491 0.07 27.69 6.84
N ASP A 492 0.70 27.53 8.00
CA ASP A 492 0.23 28.12 9.26
C ASP A 492 0.25 29.66 9.21
N SER A 493 -0.56 30.30 10.05
CA SER A 493 -0.64 31.76 10.17
C SER A 493 0.69 32.44 10.48
N LEU A 494 1.56 31.75 11.22
CA LEU A 494 2.89 32.24 11.60
C LEU A 494 4.00 31.54 10.82
N SER A 495 3.65 30.82 9.74
CA SER A 495 4.59 29.97 9.01
C SER A 495 5.83 30.74 8.56
N VAL A 496 7.00 30.13 8.79
CA VAL A 496 8.29 30.67 8.36
C VAL A 496 8.47 30.67 6.84
N ALA A 497 7.58 29.98 6.11
CA ALA A 497 7.58 29.96 4.65
C ALA A 497 6.92 31.21 4.03
N ARG A 498 6.22 32.01 4.84
CA ARG A 498 5.51 33.20 4.37
C ARG A 498 6.46 34.26 3.83
N ASP A 499 6.05 34.94 2.75
CA ASP A 499 6.75 36.06 2.12
C ASP A 499 8.23 35.78 1.75
N LEU A 500 8.63 34.50 1.71
CA LEU A 500 10.02 34.08 1.49
C LEU A 500 10.37 33.96 0.00
N GLY A 501 9.38 33.63 -0.82
CA GLY A 501 9.48 33.36 -2.25
C GLY A 501 9.81 34.59 -3.09
N ALA A 502 10.07 34.36 -4.38
CA ALA A 502 10.12 35.41 -5.39
C ALA A 502 9.17 35.10 -6.53
N PHE A 503 8.36 36.08 -6.96
CA PHE A 503 7.33 35.84 -7.96
C PHE A 503 7.87 35.24 -9.26
N LEU A 504 7.28 34.11 -9.68
CA LEU A 504 7.58 33.41 -10.92
C LEU A 504 6.39 33.58 -11.88
N PRO A 505 6.51 34.37 -12.97
CA PRO A 505 5.39 34.60 -13.89
C PRO A 505 4.83 33.33 -14.56
N SER A 506 5.61 32.25 -14.60
CA SER A 506 5.16 30.94 -15.10
C SER A 506 4.29 30.16 -14.11
N LEU A 507 4.23 30.58 -12.83
CA LEU A 507 3.46 29.94 -11.76
C LEU A 507 2.72 31.02 -10.94
N PRO A 508 1.74 31.73 -11.54
CA PRO A 508 1.06 32.85 -10.89
C PRO A 508 0.10 32.41 -9.78
N THR A 509 -0.34 31.15 -9.78
CA THR A 509 -1.28 30.59 -8.80
C THR A 509 -0.67 29.43 -8.04
N ASP A 510 -1.22 29.17 -6.86
CA ASP A 510 -0.89 28.03 -6.01
C ASP A 510 -1.62 26.75 -6.40
N ILE A 511 -1.35 25.65 -5.71
CA ILE A 511 -1.93 24.33 -6.04
C ILE A 511 -3.46 24.30 -5.85
N LEU A 512 -4.03 25.24 -5.08
CA LEU A 512 -5.46 25.40 -4.86
C LEU A 512 -6.08 26.48 -5.76
N GLY A 513 -5.32 27.04 -6.69
CA GLY A 513 -5.77 28.10 -7.61
C GLY A 513 -5.80 29.51 -6.99
N VAL A 514 -5.16 29.72 -5.85
CA VAL A 514 -5.01 31.04 -5.21
C VAL A 514 -3.91 31.82 -5.92
N GLU A 515 -4.17 33.08 -6.29
CA GLU A 515 -3.15 33.97 -6.85
C GLU A 515 -2.04 34.26 -5.84
N ARG A 516 -0.79 34.15 -6.29
CA ARG A 516 0.39 34.43 -5.47
C ARG A 516 0.65 35.92 -5.34
N ASP A 517 1.22 36.35 -4.22
CA ASP A 517 1.66 37.74 -4.09
C ASP A 517 2.75 38.06 -5.13
N LEU A 518 2.59 39.18 -5.83
CA LEU A 518 3.49 39.57 -6.93
C LEU A 518 4.85 40.09 -6.44
N SER A 519 4.97 40.40 -5.15
CA SER A 519 6.17 40.95 -4.53
C SER A 519 6.87 39.96 -3.62
N THR A 520 6.13 39.27 -2.76
CA THR A 520 6.62 38.34 -1.75
C THR A 520 5.71 37.12 -1.69
N PRO A 521 5.68 36.26 -2.72
CA PRO A 521 4.89 35.03 -2.64
C PRO A 521 5.46 34.11 -1.56
N ASP A 522 4.65 33.17 -1.10
CA ASP A 522 5.12 32.21 -0.11
C ASP A 522 6.00 31.12 -0.75
N ALA A 523 6.89 30.53 0.06
CA ALA A 523 7.59 29.32 -0.34
C ALA A 523 6.67 28.09 -0.19
N GLY A 524 6.79 27.12 -1.10
CA GLY A 524 5.99 25.91 -1.15
C GLY A 524 4.85 25.99 -2.16
N ALA A 525 4.02 24.94 -2.15
CA ALA A 525 2.92 24.77 -3.10
C ALA A 525 1.67 25.60 -2.79
N TYR A 526 1.55 26.11 -1.57
CA TYR A 526 0.38 26.85 -1.09
C TYR A 526 0.71 28.32 -0.90
N GLU A 527 -0.21 29.19 -1.28
CA GLU A 527 -0.20 30.60 -0.90
C GLU A 527 -1.09 30.80 0.32
N ARG A 528 -0.57 31.44 1.37
CA ARG A 528 -1.35 31.76 2.56
C ARG A 528 -2.32 32.89 2.26
N VAL A 529 -3.62 32.63 2.42
CA VAL A 529 -4.64 33.67 2.51
C VAL A 529 -5.03 33.87 3.96
N ASP A 530 -4.69 35.02 4.54
CA ASP A 530 -5.18 35.38 5.87
C ASP A 530 -6.68 35.74 5.78
N GLN A 531 -7.51 35.02 6.54
CA GLN A 531 -8.95 35.25 6.66
C GLN A 531 -9.30 36.36 7.65
#